data_AF-A0A162N793-F1
#
_entry.id   AF-A0A162N793-F1
#
_cell.length_a   1.000
_cell.length_b   1.000
_cell.length_c   1.000
_cell.angle_alpha   90.00
_cell.angle_beta   90.00
_cell.angle_gamma   90.00
#
_symmetry.space_group_name_H-M   'P 1'
#
loop_
_entity.id
_entity.type
_entity.pdbx_description
1 polymer ?
#
loop_
_entity_poly.entity_id
_entity_poly.type
_entity_poly.pdbx_seq_one_letter_code
_entity_poly.pdbx_strand_id
1 'polypeptide(L)' 'MPFYQSLPNVEKGDYLYQEDNASYHKTTLAEKFKKDLGLKILEWPPNSLDLSPIENIWGLLDNKIRARRPQPITL' A
#
# COMPACT_ATOMS: atom_id res chain seq x y z
N MET A 1 -2.95 7.52 8.45
CA MET A 1 -3.00 7.56 6.98
C MET A 1 -4.05 8.59 6.57
N PRO A 2 -3.67 9.84 6.28
CA PRO A 2 -4.61 10.93 5.95
C PRO A 2 -5.55 10.56 4.79
N PHE A 3 -5.03 9.82 3.80
CA PHE A 3 -5.80 9.32 2.67
C PHE A 3 -6.93 8.35 3.07
N TYR A 4 -6.68 7.46 4.03
CA TYR A 4 -7.68 6.49 4.48
C TYR A 4 -8.90 7.18 5.13
N GLN A 5 -8.65 8.28 5.84
CA GLN A 5 -9.70 9.07 6.47
C GLN A 5 -10.49 9.95 5.46
N SER A 6 -9.95 10.15 4.25
CA SER A 6 -10.59 10.95 3.20
C SER A 6 -11.35 10.13 2.16
N LEU A 7 -11.35 8.80 2.27
CA LEU A 7 -12.05 7.94 1.32
C LEU A 7 -13.58 8.08 1.50
N PRO A 8 -14.34 8.35 0.44
CA PRO A 8 -15.80 8.40 0.52
C PRO A 8 -16.36 7.00 0.82
N ASN A 9 -17.37 6.92 1.69
CA ASN A 9 -18.06 5.68 2.06
C ASN A 9 -17.17 4.62 2.73
N VAL A 10 -16.17 5.02 3.53
CA VAL A 10 -15.56 4.14 4.53
C VAL A 10 -16.53 3.97 5.69
N GLU A 11 -17.68 3.35 5.44
CA GLU A 11 -18.35 2.69 6.55
C GLU A 11 -17.36 1.65 7.08
N LYS A 12 -17.11 1.70 8.40
CA LYS A 12 -16.14 0.84 9.10
C LYS A 12 -16.54 -0.63 8.93
N GLY A 13 -16.16 -1.26 7.81
CA GLY A 13 -16.67 -2.58 7.52
C GLY A 13 -16.18 -3.21 6.22
N ASP A 14 -16.15 -2.43 5.14
CA ASP A 14 -16.16 -3.00 3.78
C ASP A 14 -14.78 -3.17 3.14
N TYR A 15 -13.72 -2.75 3.81
CA TYR A 15 -12.36 -2.75 3.25
C TYR A 15 -11.39 -3.51 4.13
N LEU A 16 -10.49 -4.25 3.48
CA LEU A 16 -9.32 -4.86 4.08
C LEU A 16 -8.08 -4.07 3.67
N TYR A 17 -7.29 -3.68 4.65
CA TYR A 17 -6.00 -3.02 4.46
C TYR A 17 -4.94 -4.09 4.17
N GLN A 18 -4.34 -4.03 2.98
CA GLN A 18 -3.23 -4.90 2.60
C GLN A 18 -1.91 -4.13 2.73
N GLU A 19 -0.93 -4.77 3.35
CA GLU A 19 0.45 -4.33 3.47
C GLU A 19 1.37 -5.53 3.24
N ASP A 20 2.63 -5.28 2.87
CA ASP A 20 3.61 -6.35 2.84
C ASP A 20 3.99 -6.78 4.26
N ASN A 21 4.58 -7.97 4.38
CA ASN A 21 4.91 -8.55 5.68
C ASN A 21 6.25 -8.02 6.25
N ALA A 22 6.74 -6.86 5.79
CA ALA A 22 8.04 -6.35 6.21
C ALA A 22 8.07 -5.99 7.71
N SER A 23 9.24 -6.16 8.33
CA SER A 23 9.42 -6.00 9.78
C SER A 23 9.03 -4.61 10.30
N TYR A 24 9.19 -3.57 9.48
CA TYR A 24 8.83 -2.19 9.83
C TYR A 24 7.31 -2.00 10.06
N HIS A 25 6.46 -2.78 9.38
CA HIS A 25 5.01 -2.75 9.54
C HIS A 25 4.53 -3.50 10.79
N LYS A 26 5.40 -4.31 11.42
CA LYS A 26 5.12 -5.11 12.63
C LYS A 26 5.68 -4.51 13.92
N THR A 27 6.14 -3.27 13.88
CA THR A 27 6.56 -2.59 15.11
C THR A 27 5.34 -2.36 16.02
N THR A 28 5.53 -2.37 17.34
CA THR A 28 4.45 -2.11 18.32
C THR A 28 3.74 -0.79 18.03
N LEU A 29 4.48 0.23 17.58
CA LEU A 29 3.93 1.52 17.21
C LEU A 29 3.01 1.42 15.99
N ALA A 30 3.45 0.71 14.95
CA ALA A 30 2.64 0.50 13.74
C ALA A 30 1.37 -0.30 14.05
N GLU A 31 1.46 -1.38 14.84
CA GLU A 31 0.30 -2.17 15.24
C GLU A 31 -0.70 -1.35 16.06
N LYS A 32 -0.21 -0.59 17.05
CA LYS A 32 -1.06 0.31 17.84
C LYS A 32 -1.77 1.32 16.94
N PHE A 33 -1.06 1.94 16.00
CA PHE A 33 -1.63 2.90 15.07
C PHE A 33 -2.73 2.29 14.20
N LYS A 34 -2.52 1.08 13.66
CA LYS A 34 -3.53 0.37 12.86
C LYS A 34 -4.77 0.02 13.69
N LYS A 35 -4.58 -0.37 14.94
CA LYS A 35 -5.67 -0.64 15.90
C LYS A 35 -6.47 0.61 16.25
N ASP A 36 -5.80 1.73 16.52
CA ASP A 36 -6.46 3.01 16.85
C ASP A 36 -7.30 3.54 15.67
N LEU A 37 -6.88 3.26 14.43
CA LEU A 37 -7.65 3.55 13.21
C LEU A 37 -8.79 2.54 12.93
N GLY A 38 -8.83 1.41 13.65
CA GLY A 38 -9.81 0.34 13.43
C GLY A 38 -9.67 -0.35 12.07
N LEU A 39 -8.43 -0.48 11.57
CA LEU A 39 -8.16 -1.14 10.29
C LEU A 39 -8.35 -2.65 10.42
N LYS A 40 -9.05 -3.25 9.46
CA LYS A 40 -9.04 -4.70 9.25
C LYS A 40 -7.86 -5.02 8.33
N ILE A 41 -6.86 -5.75 8.82
CA ILE A 41 -5.67 -6.11 8.03
C ILE A 41 -5.94 -7.42 7.28
N LEU A 42 -5.60 -7.46 6.00
CA LEU A 42 -5.59 -8.70 5.22
C LEU A 42 -4.39 -9.54 5.64
N GLU A 43 -4.61 -10.80 6.03
CA GLU A 43 -3.50 -11.74 6.24
C GLU A 43 -2.76 -11.98 4.92
N TRP A 44 -1.45 -11.72 4.92
CA TRP A 44 -0.63 -11.79 3.72
C TRP A 44 0.58 -12.71 3.92
N PRO A 45 0.86 -13.63 2.98
CA PRO A 45 2.03 -14.49 3.06
C PRO A 45 3.34 -13.70 2.98
N PRO A 46 4.37 -14.07 3.75
CA PRO A 46 5.70 -13.46 3.66
C PRO A 46 6.31 -13.69 2.27
N ASN A 47 7.04 -12.68 1.76
CA ASN A 47 7.78 -12.72 0.49
C ASN A 47 6.93 -12.93 -0.77
N SER A 48 5.63 -12.64 -0.72
CA SER A 48 4.73 -12.73 -1.88
C SER A 48 4.55 -11.38 -2.57
N LEU A 49 5.65 -10.82 -3.08
CA LEU A 49 5.61 -9.59 -3.88
C LEU A 49 4.78 -9.79 -5.16
N ASP A 50 4.93 -10.95 -5.80
CA ASP A 50 4.23 -11.34 -7.02
C ASP A 50 2.70 -11.35 -6.89
N LEU A 51 2.19 -11.57 -5.68
CA LEU A 51 0.76 -11.55 -5.40
C LEU A 51 0.21 -10.13 -5.17
N SER A 52 1.07 -9.14 -4.97
CA SER A 52 0.65 -7.79 -4.57
C SER A 52 0.14 -7.02 -5.79
N PRO A 53 -1.15 -6.61 -5.84
CA PRO A 53 -1.72 -5.93 -7.00
C PRO A 53 -1.00 -4.64 -7.38
N ILE A 54 -0.32 -4.03 -6.42
CA ILE A 54 0.37 -2.76 -6.57
C ILE A 54 1.67 -2.91 -7.39
N GLU A 55 2.32 -4.08 -7.43
CA GLU A 55 3.46 -4.40 -8.36
C GLU A 55 3.08 -4.17 -9.82
N ASN A 56 1.88 -4.59 -10.22
CA ASN A 56 1.37 -4.33 -11.56
C ASN A 56 1.20 -2.83 -11.83
N ILE A 57 0.73 -2.07 -10.83
CA ILE A 57 0.56 -0.61 -10.94
C ILE A 57 1.92 0.08 -11.06
N TRP A 58 2.94 -0.34 -10.30
CA TRP A 58 4.29 0.17 -10.44
C TRP A 58 4.89 -0.14 -11.81
N GLY A 59 4.67 -1.34 -12.35
CA GLY A 59 5.08 -1.68 -13.72
C GLY A 59 4.42 -0.77 -14.77
N LEU A 60 3.11 -0.51 -14.65
CA LEU A 60 2.42 0.43 -15.53
C LEU A 60 2.93 1.86 -15.38
N LEU A 61 3.24 2.29 -14.16
CA LEU A 61 3.79 3.61 -13.88
C LEU A 61 5.20 3.76 -14.47
N ASP A 62 6.08 2.77 -14.28
CA ASP A 62 7.43 2.75 -14.83
C ASP A 62 7.41 2.85 -16.36
N ASN A 63 6.56 2.06 -17.02
CA ASN A 63 6.36 2.13 -18.46
C ASN A 63 5.91 3.53 -18.93
N LYS A 64 4.97 4.16 -18.21
CA LYS A 64 4.52 5.53 -18.51
C LYS A 64 5.63 6.55 -18.31
N ILE A 65 6.47 6.38 -17.29
CA ILE A 65 7.60 7.28 -17.01
C ILE A 65 8.65 7.16 -18.11
N ARG A 66 9.03 5.93 -18.50
CA ARG A 66 9.97 5.66 -19.60
C ARG A 66 9.48 6.10 -20.97
N ALA A 67 8.17 6.29 -21.16
CA ALA A 67 7.62 6.81 -22.41
C ALA A 67 7.69 8.34 -22.52
N ARG A 68 8.01 9.07 -21.43
CA ARG A 68 8.03 10.54 -21.42
C ARG A 68 9.18 11.09 -22.27
N ARG A 69 8.94 12.27 -22.87
CA ARG A 69 9.97 13.07 -23.54
C ARG A 69 9.92 14.52 -23.03
N PRO A 70 11.04 15.10 -22.56
CA PRO A 70 12.33 14.42 -22.34
C PRO A 70 12.21 13.33 -21.27
N GLN A 71 13.15 12.39 -21.28
CA GLN A 71 13.21 11.38 -20.22
C GLN A 71 13.48 12.09 -18.89
N PRO A 72 12.91 11.57 -17.77
CA PRO A 72 13.29 12.04 -16.46
C PRO A 72 14.81 11.91 -16.29
N ILE A 73 15.42 12.96 -15.75
CA ILE A 73 16.85 12.96 -15.46
C ILE A 73 17.02 12.11 -14.20
N THR A 74 17.75 11.01 -14.28
CA THR A 74 18.20 10.29 -13.09
C THR A 74 19.15 11.21 -12.33
N LEU A 75 18.85 11.47 -11.05
CA LEU A 75 19.74 12.20 -10.14
C LEU A 75 20.96 11.35 -9.77
#